data_AF-A0A947JK42-F1
#
_entry.id   AF-A0A947JK42-F1
#
_cell.length_a   1.000
_cell.length_b   1.000
_cell.length_c   1.000
_cell.angle_alpha   90.00
_cell.angle_beta   90.00
_cell.angle_gamma   90.00
#
_symmetry.space_group_name_H-M   'P 1'
#
loop_
_entity.id
_entity.type
_entity.pdbx_description
1 polymer ?
#
loop_
_entity_poly.entity_id
_entity_poly.type
_entity_poly.pdbx_seq_one_letter_code
_entity_poly.pdbx_strand_id
1 'polypeptide(L)'
;MKIFNDQQCSDILVDDIKFYRDKFEFKVLGYCIMPNHLHLLLWWDAELKPKLNVSSIVQSIKSHSAKEIVNYLKTGKRKPSLSPYSDTASDLPAVCNSKQAGSSQLPVDYQWIEKGDTHPYS
;
A
#
# COMPACT_ATOMS: atom_id res chain seq x y z
N MET A 1 22.49 -1.74 5.19
CA MET A 1 21.48 -2.81 5.37
C MET A 1 20.71 -2.96 4.08
N LYS A 2 20.67 -4.15 3.48
CA LYS A 2 19.96 -4.43 2.21
C LYS A 2 18.53 -4.88 2.54
N ILE A 3 17.61 -3.92 2.66
CA ILE A 3 16.24 -4.18 3.18
C ILE A 3 15.40 -4.95 2.15
N PHE A 4 15.57 -4.65 0.86
CA PHE A 4 14.79 -5.27 -0.21
C PHE A 4 15.27 -6.68 -0.61
N ASN A 5 16.21 -7.26 0.14
CA ASN A 5 16.52 -8.69 0.03
C ASN A 5 15.45 -9.57 0.69
N ASP A 6 14.68 -9.02 1.63
CA ASP A 6 13.50 -9.69 2.17
C ASP A 6 12.33 -9.47 1.20
N GLN A 7 11.79 -10.57 0.67
CA GLN A 7 10.68 -10.54 -0.28
C GLN A 7 9.47 -9.80 0.29
N GLN A 8 9.18 -9.94 1.57
CA GLN A 8 8.03 -9.28 2.22
C GLN A 8 8.19 -7.76 2.22
N CYS A 9 9.41 -7.25 2.35
CA CYS A 9 9.67 -5.81 2.27
C CYS A 9 9.45 -5.28 0.84
N SER A 10 9.79 -6.09 -0.17
CA SER A 10 9.53 -5.77 -1.58
C SER A 10 8.03 -5.83 -1.89
N ASP A 11 7.31 -6.81 -1.35
CA ASP A 11 5.86 -6.96 -1.54
C ASP A 11 5.09 -5.79 -0.94
N ILE A 12 5.47 -5.32 0.26
CA ILE A 12 4.92 -4.09 0.86
C ILE A 12 5.06 -2.90 -0.09
N LEU A 13 6.23 -2.75 -0.72
CA LEU A 13 6.48 -1.64 -1.63
C LEU A 13 5.64 -1.74 -2.92
N VAL A 14 5.48 -2.96 -3.45
CA VAL A 14 4.65 -3.22 -4.64
C VAL A 14 3.18 -2.93 -4.35
N ASP A 15 2.67 -3.36 -3.20
CA ASP A 15 1.28 -3.13 -2.81
C ASP A 15 1.01 -1.64 -2.58
N ASP A 16 1.95 -0.91 -1.97
CA ASP A 16 1.89 0.55 -1.86
C ASP A 16 1.85 1.23 -3.23
N ILE A 17 2.70 0.81 -4.18
CA ILE A 17 2.71 1.36 -5.54
C ILE A 17 1.35 1.14 -6.21
N LYS A 18 0.74 -0.04 -6.07
CA LYS A 18 -0.60 -0.35 -6.61
C LYS A 18 -1.67 0.54 -5.96
N PHE A 19 -1.68 0.63 -4.63
CA PHE A 19 -2.64 1.48 -3.93
C PHE A 19 -2.56 2.94 -4.36
N TYR A 20 -1.35 3.51 -4.41
CA TYR A 20 -1.17 4.91 -4.79
C TYR A 20 -1.39 5.16 -6.28
N ARG A 21 -1.15 4.15 -7.13
CA ARG A 21 -1.52 4.18 -8.55
C ARG A 21 -3.01 4.43 -8.70
N ASP A 22 -3.84 3.70 -7.95
CA ASP A 22 -5.29 3.84 -8.02
C ASP A 22 -5.75 5.14 -7.36
N LYS A 23 -5.21 5.47 -6.17
CA LYS A 23 -5.56 6.68 -5.42
C LYS A 23 -5.24 7.99 -6.16
N PHE A 24 -4.10 8.05 -6.84
CA PHE A 24 -3.67 9.24 -7.60
C PHE A 24 -3.93 9.10 -9.10
N GLU A 25 -4.49 7.96 -9.52
CA GLU A 25 -4.84 7.65 -10.90
C GLU A 25 -3.72 8.00 -11.89
N PHE A 26 -2.50 7.54 -11.58
CA PHE A 26 -1.37 7.58 -12.51
C PHE A 26 -1.15 6.19 -13.11
N LYS A 27 -0.35 6.10 -14.17
CA LYS A 27 0.08 4.85 -14.79
C LYS A 27 1.49 4.50 -14.34
N VAL A 28 1.69 3.25 -13.93
CA VAL A 28 3.02 2.67 -13.76
C VAL A 28 3.42 2.06 -15.09
N LEU A 29 4.42 2.63 -15.75
CA LEU A 29 4.94 2.09 -17.01
C LEU A 29 5.98 0.99 -16.77
N GLY A 30 6.66 1.04 -15.63
CA GLY A 30 7.61 0.01 -15.20
C GLY A 30 8.20 0.35 -13.84
N TYR A 31 8.71 -0.66 -13.14
CA TYR A 31 9.45 -0.50 -11.89
C TYR A 31 10.50 -1.60 -11.72
N CYS A 32 11.55 -1.30 -10.96
CA CYS A 32 12.59 -2.26 -10.60
C CYS A 32 12.98 -2.04 -9.14
N ILE A 33 12.88 -3.08 -8.31
CA ILE A 33 13.31 -3.06 -6.91
C ILE A 33 14.69 -3.72 -6.85
N MET A 34 15.70 -2.93 -6.50
CA MET A 34 17.04 -3.40 -6.19
C MET A 34 17.23 -3.47 -4.67
N PRO A 35 18.19 -4.28 -4.16
CA PRO A 35 18.43 -4.45 -2.73
C PRO A 35 18.57 -3.15 -1.90
N ASN A 36 18.97 -2.06 -2.55
CA ASN A 36 19.23 -0.77 -1.91
C ASN A 36 18.28 0.36 -2.38
N HIS A 37 17.60 0.23 -3.52
CA HIS A 37 16.86 1.33 -4.12
C HIS A 37 15.77 0.85 -5.09
N LEU A 38 14.80 1.73 -5.35
CA LEU A 38 13.68 1.52 -6.27
C LEU A 38 13.85 2.44 -7.48
N HIS A 39 13.71 1.89 -8.69
CA HIS A 39 13.43 2.65 -9.91
C HIS A 39 11.95 2.55 -10.24
N LEU A 40 11.34 3.70 -10.56
CA LEU A 40 9.92 3.79 -10.84
C LEU A 40 9.70 4.73 -12.03
N LEU A 41 9.04 4.21 -13.07
CA LEU A 41 8.65 4.97 -14.25
C LEU A 41 7.14 5.18 -14.22
N LEU A 42 6.74 6.44 -14.07
CA LEU A 42 5.35 6.85 -13.91
C LEU A 42 4.94 7.79 -15.03
N TRP A 43 3.65 7.76 -15.34
CA TRP A 43 3.04 8.69 -16.29
C TRP A 43 1.66 9.09 -15.79
N TRP A 44 1.31 10.36 -15.95
CA TRP A 44 -0.05 10.85 -15.74
C TRP A 44 -0.32 12.01 -16.69
N ASP A 45 -1.59 12.33 -16.87
CA ASP A 45 -2.02 13.49 -17.63
C ASP A 45 -1.88 14.76 -16.76
N ALA A 46 -0.96 15.64 -17.12
CA ALA A 46 -0.67 16.86 -16.37
C ALA A 46 -1.77 17.93 -16.51
N GLU A 47 -2.56 17.91 -17.59
CA GLU A 47 -3.67 18.84 -17.78
C GLU A 47 -4.85 18.46 -16.90
N LEU A 48 -5.15 17.16 -16.79
CA LEU A 48 -6.18 16.64 -15.89
C LEU A 48 -5.75 16.71 -14.41
N LYS A 49 -4.45 16.59 -14.13
CA LYS A 49 -3.89 16.53 -12.77
C LYS A 49 -2.74 17.54 -12.54
N PRO A 50 -3.01 18.85 -12.63
CA PRO A 50 -1.95 19.88 -12.55
C PRO A 50 -1.30 20.00 -11.18
N LYS A 51 -1.96 19.52 -10.12
CA LYS A 51 -1.44 19.53 -8.74
C LYS A 51 -0.59 18.30 -8.41
N LEU A 52 -0.65 17.25 -9.24
CA LEU A 52 0.07 16.02 -8.99
C LEU A 52 1.51 16.18 -9.48
N ASN A 53 2.45 15.89 -8.59
CA ASN A 53 3.88 15.96 -8.88
C ASN A 53 4.59 14.68 -8.43
N VAL A 54 5.74 14.38 -9.04
CA VAL A 54 6.53 13.18 -8.73
C VAL A 54 6.84 13.08 -7.24
N SER A 55 7.26 14.19 -6.64
CA SER A 55 7.69 14.23 -5.24
C SER A 55 6.55 13.83 -4.29
N SER A 56 5.33 14.28 -4.52
CA SER A 56 4.16 13.91 -3.72
C SER A 56 3.80 12.43 -3.85
N ILE A 57 3.90 11.86 -5.04
CA ILE A 57 3.66 10.42 -5.26
C ILE A 57 4.73 9.61 -4.53
N VAL A 58 6.01 9.90 -4.79
CA VAL A 58 7.15 9.19 -4.20
C VAL A 58 7.17 9.34 -2.68
N GLN A 59 6.86 10.53 -2.15
CA GLN A 59 6.76 10.78 -0.72
C GLN A 59 5.68 9.93 -0.08
N SER A 60 4.50 9.81 -0.72
CA SER A 60 3.39 9.02 -0.20
C SER A 60 3.76 7.54 -0.11
N ILE A 61 4.29 6.99 -1.21
CA ILE A 61 4.78 5.60 -1.27
C ILE A 61 5.87 5.37 -0.22
N LYS A 62 6.91 6.22 -0.18
CA LYS A 62 8.03 6.06 0.74
C LYS A 62 7.63 6.18 2.21
N SER A 63 6.78 7.16 2.53
CA SER A 63 6.36 7.42 3.91
C SER A 63 5.58 6.24 4.48
N HIS A 64 4.70 5.68 3.65
CA HIS A 64 3.87 4.57 4.05
C HIS A 64 4.67 3.26 4.15
N SER A 65 5.30 2.84 3.05
CA SER A 65 6.12 1.62 2.98
C SER A 65 7.20 1.60 4.05
N ALA A 66 7.86 2.72 4.35
CA ALA A 66 8.87 2.76 5.40
C ALA A 66 8.29 2.43 6.79
N LYS A 67 7.08 2.93 7.10
CA LYS A 67 6.42 2.63 8.39
C LYS A 67 6.01 1.17 8.46
N GLU A 68 5.43 0.63 7.38
CA GLU A 68 5.03 -0.77 7.32
C GLU A 68 6.22 -1.71 7.39
N ILE A 69 7.28 -1.46 6.61
CA ILE A 69 8.50 -2.25 6.63
C ILE A 69 9.12 -2.22 8.03
N VAL A 70 9.23 -1.05 8.66
CA VAL A 70 9.77 -0.96 10.03
C VAL A 70 8.90 -1.72 11.02
N ASN A 71 7.58 -1.68 10.89
CA ASN A 71 6.67 -2.44 11.75
C ASN A 71 6.81 -3.96 11.54
N TYR A 72 6.86 -4.39 10.28
CA TYR A 72 7.08 -5.79 9.91
C TYR A 72 8.41 -6.30 10.45
N LEU A 73 9.51 -5.55 10.28
CA LEU A 73 10.83 -5.93 10.79
C LEU A 73 10.88 -6.01 12.32
N LYS A 74 10.07 -5.21 13.04
CA LYS A 74 10.00 -5.22 14.50
C LYS A 74 9.13 -6.34 15.05
N THR A 75 8.00 -6.61 14.40
CA THR A 75 6.95 -7.49 14.95
C THR A 75 6.92 -8.87 14.30
N GLY A 76 7.59 -9.03 13.15
CA GLY A 76 7.48 -10.21 12.28
C GLY A 76 6.12 -10.35 11.61
N LYS A 77 5.18 -9.42 11.86
CA LYS A 77 3.80 -9.48 11.38
C LYS A 77 3.55 -8.40 10.36
N ARG A 78 2.94 -8.79 9.25
CA ARG A 78 2.44 -7.84 8.26
C ARG A 78 1.01 -7.45 8.62
N LYS A 79 0.75 -6.16 8.84
CA LYS A 79 -0.60 -5.59 8.85
C LYS A 79 -0.72 -4.73 7.60
N PRO A 80 -1.46 -5.15 6.55
CA PRO A 80 -1.67 -4.34 5.38
C PRO A 80 -2.59 -3.18 5.81
N SER A 81 -1.97 -2.02 6.01
CA SER A 81 -2.68 -0.82 6.45
C SER A 81 -3.31 -0.03 5.31
N LEU A 82 -2.99 -0.39 4.06
CA LEU A 82 -3.63 0.09 2.83
C LEU A 82 -4.43 -0.98 2.08
N SER A 83 -4.77 -2.09 2.74
CA SER A 83 -5.60 -3.12 2.10
C SER A 83 -6.93 -2.52 1.61
N PRO A 84 -7.43 -2.86 0.40
CA PRO A 84 -8.80 -2.56 -0.01
C PRO A 84 -9.86 -3.16 0.94
N TYR A 85 -9.47 -4.00 1.91
CA TYR A 85 -10.33 -4.40 3.04
C TYR A 85 -10.69 -3.27 4.01
N SER A 86 -10.09 -2.08 3.91
CA SER A 86 -10.67 -0.91 4.59
C SER A 86 -11.98 -0.46 3.94
N ASP A 87 -12.16 -0.76 2.65
CA ASP A 87 -13.26 -0.26 1.84
C ASP A 87 -14.33 -1.33 1.59
N THR A 88 -14.02 -2.64 1.65
CA THR A 88 -15.06 -3.70 1.57
C THR A 88 -15.85 -3.88 2.87
N ALA A 89 -15.49 -3.17 3.95
CA ALA A 89 -16.43 -2.94 5.07
C ALA A 89 -17.64 -2.08 4.64
N SER A 90 -17.58 -1.43 3.46
CA SER A 90 -18.66 -0.63 2.88
C SER A 90 -19.60 -1.41 1.95
N ASP A 91 -19.28 -2.67 1.61
CA ASP A 91 -20.09 -3.50 0.69
C ASP A 91 -21.13 -4.37 1.40
N LEU A 92 -21.39 -4.12 2.70
CA LEU A 92 -22.74 -4.37 3.22
C LEU A 92 -23.66 -3.33 2.57
N PRO A 93 -24.84 -3.75 2.05
CA PRO A 93 -25.72 -2.88 1.28
C PRO A 93 -25.98 -1.60 2.06
N ALA A 94 -25.80 -0.46 1.38
CA ALA A 94 -25.97 0.88 1.91
C ALA A 94 -27.26 1.00 2.74
N VAL A 95 -27.13 0.84 4.05
CA VAL A 95 -28.08 1.35 5.03
C VAL A 95 -27.47 2.63 5.54
N CYS A 96 -28.14 3.72 5.20
CA CYS A 96 -27.95 5.05 5.73
C CYS A 96 -27.72 5.03 7.25
N ASN A 97 -26.59 5.58 7.72
CA ASN A 97 -26.61 6.83 8.48
C ASN A 97 -25.22 7.25 9.00
N SER A 98 -25.06 8.56 8.94
CA SER A 98 -24.15 9.45 9.67
C SER A 98 -23.31 8.90 10.84
N LYS A 99 -22.09 9.46 10.93
CA LYS A 99 -21.20 9.59 12.11
C LYS A 99 -20.41 8.32 12.49
N GLN A 100 -19.12 8.31 12.16
CA GLN A 100 -18.02 8.38 13.15
C GLN A 100 -16.67 8.20 12.47
N ALA A 101 -15.84 9.23 12.58
CA ALA A 101 -14.41 9.10 12.48
C ALA A 101 -13.89 8.34 13.71
N GLY A 102 -12.94 7.43 13.50
CA GLY A 102 -12.02 6.99 14.55
C GLY A 102 -12.29 5.60 15.14
N SER A 103 -11.89 4.56 14.42
CA SER A 103 -11.04 3.45 14.90
C SER A 103 -11.06 2.36 13.85
N SER A 104 -9.91 2.14 13.18
CA SER A 104 -9.77 1.11 12.16
C SER A 104 -9.67 -0.27 12.82
N GLN A 105 -10.82 -0.83 13.19
CA GLN A 105 -10.93 -2.23 13.55
C GLN A 105 -10.78 -3.08 12.29
N LEU A 106 -9.84 -4.03 12.34
CA LEU A 106 -9.68 -5.01 11.26
C LEU A 106 -10.93 -5.89 11.18
N PRO A 107 -11.26 -6.42 9.98
CA PRO A 107 -12.33 -7.40 9.81
C PRO A 107 -12.20 -8.57 10.80
N VAL A 108 -13.33 -9.10 11.26
CA VAL A 108 -13.37 -10.20 12.25
C VAL A 108 -12.70 -11.46 11.73
N ASP A 109 -12.63 -11.62 10.41
CA ASP A 109 -12.03 -12.73 9.67
C ASP A 109 -10.60 -12.44 9.18
N TYR A 110 -9.99 -11.32 9.60
CA TYR A 110 -8.63 -10.98 9.20
C TYR A 110 -7.62 -12.02 9.70
N GLN A 111 -7.04 -12.79 8.77
CA GLN A 111 -5.97 -13.73 9.07
C GLN A 111 -4.62 -13.02 9.04
N TRP A 112 -3.92 -13.08 10.17
CA TRP A 112 -2.53 -12.64 10.23
C TRP A 112 -1.69 -13.52 9.33
N ILE A 113 -0.96 -12.91 8.41
CA ILE A 113 0.02 -13.62 7.59
C ILE A 113 1.24 -13.86 8.48
N GLU A 114 1.47 -15.13 8.81
CA GLU A 114 2.66 -15.60 9.48
C GLU A 114 3.87 -15.49 8.53
N LYS A 115 5.06 -15.46 9.10
CA LYS A 115 6.30 -15.27 8.35
C LYS A 115 6.52 -16.40 7.33
N GLY A 116 6.28 -16.12 6.05
CA GLY A 116 6.58 -17.05 4.94
C GLY A 116 5.43 -17.29 3.97
N ASP A 117 4.20 -16.87 4.30
CA ASP A 117 3.03 -17.12 3.47
C ASP A 117 2.68 -15.93 2.55
N THR A 118 2.29 -16.22 1.31
CA THR A 118 1.74 -15.23 0.35
C THR A 118 0.21 -15.21 0.44
N HIS A 119 -0.39 -14.04 0.27
CA HIS A 119 -1.85 -13.88 0.29
C HIS A 119 -2.50 -14.81 -0.77
N PRO A 120 -3.55 -15.59 -0.42
CA PRO A 120 -4.16 -16.58 -1.33
C PRO A 120 -4.92 -16.00 -2.53
N TYR A 121 -4.93 -14.67 -2.68
CA TYR A 121 -5.57 -13.97 -3.80
C TYR A 121 -4.50 -13.14 -4.50
N SER A 122 -3.68 -13.82 -5.30
CA SER A 122 -2.72 -13.23 -6.24
C SER A 122 -3.21 -13.38 -7.67
#